data_AF-A0A514XKD9-F1
#
_entry.id   AF-A0A514XKD9-F1
#
_cell.length_a   1.000
_cell.length_b   1.000
_cell.length_c   1.000
_cell.angle_alpha   90.00
_cell.angle_beta   90.00
_cell.angle_gamma   90.00
#
_symmetry.space_group_name_H-M   'P 1'
#
loop_
_entity.id
_entity.type
_entity.pdbx_description
1 polymer ?
#
loop_
_entity_poly.entity_id
_entity_poly.type
_entity_poly.pdbx_seq_one_letter_code
_entity_poly.pdbx_strand_id
1 'polypeptide(L)'
;MKKRITSQFMTVLLLFSFATAEAGPMREGWDHGNAGDSYAAEFIMTAKDLVQHLKTLPSTELKGFKIETLIGAIETTTVRSEDVLYYEDGREVEGINKPEQKLILINRRMWRENRVETETLHRYTFVLHEYLWIMGIDDTQYKVSAPIVALLPVKNYDPSKWWNPLNPVNYLMLNLVYNSGACTLAGTSFNLAKTEEMVMVETKGDCGDDYRKVIIAKSSLTAPPSSGSRGTFHRFQIAVTDQAGNNLGQLTYEPEWGRCLGPQTGACASSGKLLVGGVEIIFWLRP
;
A
#
# COMPACT_ATOMS: atom_id res chain seq x y z
N MET A 1 74.21 4.12 -46.49
CA MET A 1 73.26 3.00 -46.27
C MET A 1 72.51 3.23 -44.96
N LYS A 2 71.25 3.68 -45.01
CA LYS A 2 70.37 3.86 -43.84
C LYS A 2 69.24 2.82 -43.94
N LYS A 3 69.18 1.85 -43.02
CA LYS A 3 68.08 0.88 -42.92
C LYS A 3 66.93 1.52 -42.13
N ARG A 4 65.76 1.63 -42.77
CA ARG A 4 64.48 1.98 -42.13
C ARG A 4 63.90 0.72 -41.50
N ILE A 5 63.57 0.78 -40.21
CA ILE A 5 62.77 -0.22 -39.50
C ILE A 5 61.32 0.27 -39.56
N THR A 6 60.49 -0.45 -40.30
CA THR A 6 59.04 -0.24 -40.34
C THR A 6 58.40 -0.98 -39.18
N SER A 7 57.91 -0.23 -38.19
CA SER A 7 57.09 -0.75 -37.09
C SER A 7 55.68 -1.03 -37.61
N GLN A 8 55.30 -2.31 -37.65
CA GLN A 8 53.92 -2.73 -37.91
C GLN A 8 53.06 -2.36 -36.69
N PHE A 9 52.14 -1.43 -36.87
CA PHE A 9 51.05 -1.18 -35.92
C PHE A 9 50.07 -2.35 -35.99
N MET A 10 50.08 -3.19 -34.96
CA MET A 10 49.16 -4.29 -34.77
C MET A 10 47.84 -3.72 -34.23
N THR A 11 46.87 -3.50 -35.12
CA THR A 11 45.51 -3.12 -34.78
C THR A 11 44.84 -4.30 -34.06
N VAL A 12 44.74 -4.23 -32.74
CA VAL A 12 43.93 -5.14 -31.93
C VAL A 12 42.47 -4.76 -32.14
N LEU A 13 41.78 -5.55 -32.95
CA LEU A 13 40.33 -5.47 -33.15
C LEU A 13 39.65 -6.02 -31.90
N LEU A 14 39.31 -5.13 -30.96
CA LEU A 14 38.47 -5.45 -29.81
C LEU A 14 37.04 -5.69 -30.30
N LEU A 15 36.73 -6.95 -30.60
CA LEU A 15 35.37 -7.45 -30.76
C LEU A 15 34.70 -7.38 -29.38
N PHE A 16 34.00 -6.28 -29.12
CA PHE A 16 32.97 -6.23 -28.07
C PHE A 16 31.84 -7.16 -28.51
N SER A 17 31.92 -8.42 -28.09
CA SER A 17 30.75 -9.29 -28.00
C SER A 17 29.78 -8.61 -27.05
N PHE A 18 28.78 -7.91 -27.60
CA PHE A 18 27.56 -7.58 -26.88
C PHE A 18 26.91 -8.91 -26.52
N ALA A 19 27.30 -9.48 -25.39
CA ALA A 19 26.45 -10.40 -24.67
C ALA A 19 25.19 -9.59 -24.36
N THR A 20 24.16 -9.79 -25.17
CA THR A 20 22.80 -9.48 -24.77
C THR A 20 22.61 -10.26 -23.48
N ALA A 21 22.69 -9.55 -22.35
CA ALA A 21 22.11 -10.04 -21.13
C ALA A 21 20.64 -10.26 -21.49
N GLU A 22 20.28 -11.51 -21.77
CA GLU A 22 18.90 -11.95 -21.70
C GLU A 22 18.48 -11.55 -20.28
N ALA A 23 17.72 -10.47 -20.20
CA ALA A 23 16.96 -10.15 -19.03
C ALA A 23 16.08 -11.38 -18.81
N GLY A 24 16.52 -12.26 -17.91
CA GLY A 24 15.69 -13.35 -17.44
C GLY A 24 14.34 -12.76 -17.05
N PRO A 25 13.22 -13.44 -17.34
CA PRO A 25 11.90 -12.92 -17.05
C PRO A 25 11.89 -12.41 -15.62
N MET A 26 11.62 -11.10 -15.51
CA MET A 26 11.55 -10.36 -14.27
C MET A 26 10.65 -11.17 -13.33
N ARG A 27 11.20 -11.62 -12.20
CA ARG A 27 10.48 -12.40 -11.17
C ARG A 27 9.49 -11.49 -10.45
N GLU A 28 8.44 -11.13 -11.17
CA GLU A 28 7.05 -11.32 -10.80
C GLU A 28 6.90 -12.10 -9.47
N GLY A 29 6.69 -11.35 -8.40
CA GLY A 29 6.68 -11.85 -7.02
C GLY A 29 6.37 -10.71 -6.05
N TRP A 30 6.85 -9.51 -6.38
CA TRP A 30 6.24 -8.22 -6.02
C TRP A 30 5.89 -7.36 -7.26
N ASP A 31 6.38 -7.77 -8.44
CA ASP A 31 6.10 -7.22 -9.79
C ASP A 31 4.77 -7.72 -10.43
N HIS A 32 3.92 -8.46 -9.70
CA HIS A 32 2.63 -8.97 -10.21
C HIS A 32 1.47 -7.97 -10.04
N GLY A 33 1.47 -6.87 -10.81
CA GLY A 33 0.26 -6.31 -11.42
C GLY A 33 -0.92 -5.79 -10.56
N ASN A 34 -0.81 -5.64 -9.23
CA ASN A 34 -1.94 -5.16 -8.41
C ASN A 34 -1.86 -3.69 -7.98
N ALA A 35 -0.83 -2.93 -8.40
CA ALA A 35 -0.73 -1.49 -8.13
C ALA A 35 -1.93 -0.69 -8.69
N GLY A 36 -2.72 -1.26 -9.62
CA GLY A 36 -3.97 -0.68 -10.12
C GLY A 36 -5.25 -1.32 -9.58
N ASP A 37 -5.18 -2.44 -8.84
CA ASP A 37 -6.35 -3.16 -8.35
C ASP A 37 -6.47 -3.08 -6.82
N SER A 38 -7.09 -1.99 -6.37
CA SER A 38 -7.35 -1.74 -4.94
C SER A 38 -8.18 -2.83 -4.24
N TYR A 39 -9.01 -3.58 -4.96
CA TYR A 39 -9.83 -4.64 -4.38
C TYR A 39 -8.99 -5.89 -4.11
N ALA A 40 -8.15 -6.29 -5.06
CA ALA A 40 -7.20 -7.36 -4.87
C ALA A 40 -6.22 -7.04 -3.73
N ALA A 41 -5.74 -5.79 -3.67
CA ALA A 41 -4.88 -5.34 -2.58
C ALA A 41 -5.57 -5.44 -1.21
N GLU A 42 -6.80 -4.96 -1.08
CA GLU A 42 -7.57 -5.05 0.17
C GLU A 42 -7.81 -6.50 0.60
N PHE A 43 -8.11 -7.39 -0.34
CA PHE A 43 -8.31 -8.82 -0.07
C PHE A 43 -7.03 -9.48 0.47
N ILE A 44 -5.88 -9.23 -0.17
CA ILE A 44 -4.58 -9.74 0.30
C ILE A 44 -4.25 -9.20 1.68
N MET A 45 -4.52 -7.92 1.94
CA MET A 45 -4.30 -7.32 3.25
C MET A 45 -5.21 -7.92 4.32
N THR A 46 -6.48 -8.17 3.99
CA THR A 46 -7.42 -8.88 4.86
C THR A 46 -6.91 -10.27 5.21
N ALA A 47 -6.30 -10.99 4.26
CA ALA A 47 -5.70 -12.30 4.50
C ALA A 47 -4.48 -12.24 5.44
N LYS A 48 -3.62 -11.24 5.25
CA LYS A 48 -2.46 -11.02 6.13
C LYS A 48 -2.88 -10.66 7.54
N ASP A 49 -3.91 -9.83 7.68
CA ASP A 49 -4.48 -9.47 8.97
C ASP A 49 -5.10 -10.69 9.67
N LEU A 50 -5.89 -11.49 8.94
CA LEU A 50 -6.40 -12.77 9.42
C LEU A 50 -5.28 -13.68 9.97
N VAL A 51 -4.15 -13.81 9.27
CA VAL A 51 -2.98 -14.57 9.77
C VAL A 51 -2.49 -14.04 11.12
N GLN A 52 -2.44 -12.71 11.30
CA GLN A 52 -2.02 -12.12 12.57
C GLN A 52 -2.98 -12.44 13.71
N HIS A 53 -4.28 -12.53 13.43
CA HIS A 53 -5.27 -12.96 14.41
C HIS A 53 -5.12 -14.46 14.72
N LEU A 54 -4.97 -15.30 13.70
CA LEU A 54 -4.78 -16.75 13.88
C LEU A 54 -3.55 -17.08 14.73
N LYS A 55 -2.45 -16.32 14.58
CA LYS A 55 -1.23 -16.48 15.39
C LYS A 55 -1.43 -16.22 16.88
N THR A 56 -2.52 -15.57 17.27
CA THR A 56 -2.84 -15.31 18.69
C THR A 56 -3.63 -16.44 19.33
N LEU A 57 -4.20 -17.35 18.55
CA LEU A 57 -4.98 -18.47 19.06
C LEU A 57 -4.06 -19.57 19.60
N PRO A 58 -4.45 -20.27 20.68
CA PRO A 58 -3.78 -21.49 21.11
C PRO A 58 -3.75 -22.54 20.00
N SER A 59 -2.63 -23.24 19.82
CA SER A 59 -2.49 -24.29 18.80
C SER A 59 -3.51 -25.43 18.94
N THR A 60 -4.02 -25.67 20.15
CA THR A 60 -5.08 -26.63 20.44
C THR A 60 -6.42 -26.26 19.79
N GLU A 61 -6.70 -24.97 19.64
CA GLU A 61 -7.95 -24.48 19.04
C GLU A 61 -7.93 -24.56 17.51
N LEU A 62 -6.74 -24.49 16.91
CA LEU A 62 -6.54 -24.58 15.47
C LEU A 62 -6.72 -25.99 14.91
N LYS A 63 -6.89 -27.03 15.74
CA LYS A 63 -7.17 -28.43 15.33
C LYS A 63 -6.26 -28.95 14.20
N GLY A 64 -4.97 -28.59 14.23
CA GLY A 64 -4.00 -29.00 13.21
C GLY A 64 -3.95 -28.12 11.96
N PHE A 65 -4.70 -27.01 11.92
CA PHE A 65 -4.57 -25.98 10.89
C PHE A 65 -3.16 -25.38 10.92
N LYS A 66 -2.47 -25.43 9.77
CA LYS A 66 -1.07 -25.00 9.64
C LYS A 66 -1.01 -23.57 9.11
N ILE A 67 -0.85 -22.61 10.02
CA ILE A 67 -0.75 -21.17 9.68
C ILE A 67 0.36 -20.91 8.65
N GLU A 68 1.51 -21.56 8.76
CA GLU A 68 2.61 -21.39 7.80
C GLU A 68 2.24 -21.81 6.37
N THR A 69 1.35 -22.80 6.22
CA THR A 69 0.84 -23.20 4.90
C THR A 69 -0.10 -22.14 4.32
N LEU A 70 -0.90 -21.49 5.16
CA LEU A 70 -1.73 -20.34 4.75
C LEU A 70 -0.86 -19.15 4.33
N ILE A 71 0.21 -18.84 5.07
CA ILE A 71 1.17 -17.78 4.71
C ILE A 71 1.77 -18.05 3.34
N GLY A 72 2.26 -19.28 3.11
CA GLY A 72 2.79 -19.67 1.79
C GLY A 72 1.75 -19.56 0.68
N ALA A 73 0.48 -19.89 0.94
CA ALA A 73 -0.60 -19.71 -0.03
C ALA A 73 -0.83 -18.22 -0.35
N ILE A 74 -0.85 -17.34 0.65
CA ILE A 74 -1.01 -15.89 0.47
C ILE A 74 0.14 -15.30 -0.35
N GLU A 75 1.37 -15.72 -0.12
CA GLU A 75 2.56 -15.18 -0.80
C GLU A 75 2.70 -15.64 -2.26
N THR A 76 2.14 -16.80 -2.59
CA THR A 76 2.31 -17.43 -3.91
C THR A 76 1.09 -17.29 -4.82
N THR A 77 -0.02 -16.79 -4.29
CA THR A 77 -1.27 -16.66 -5.03
C THR A 77 -1.41 -15.28 -5.65
N THR A 78 -1.66 -15.26 -6.95
CA THR A 78 -2.11 -14.05 -7.64
C THR A 78 -3.57 -13.82 -7.29
N VAL A 79 -3.90 -12.59 -6.90
CA VAL A 79 -5.28 -12.17 -6.67
C VAL A 79 -5.63 -11.12 -7.70
N ARG A 80 -6.77 -11.26 -8.37
CA ARG A 80 -7.33 -10.26 -9.30
C ARG A 80 -8.78 -10.01 -8.94
N SER A 81 -9.32 -8.90 -9.40
CA SER A 81 -10.75 -8.63 -9.26
C SER A 81 -11.43 -8.25 -10.57
N GLU A 82 -12.69 -8.63 -10.68
CA GLU A 82 -13.57 -8.29 -11.79
C GLU A 82 -14.83 -7.62 -11.24
N ASP A 83 -15.51 -6.81 -12.05
CA ASP A 83 -16.69 -6.08 -11.59
C ASP A 83 -17.80 -7.03 -11.10
N VAL A 84 -17.97 -8.16 -11.78
CA VAL A 84 -18.90 -9.25 -11.45
C VAL A 84 -18.29 -10.59 -11.86
N LEU A 85 -18.52 -11.64 -11.06
CA LEU A 85 -18.11 -13.02 -11.39
C LEU A 85 -19.31 -13.96 -11.40
N TYR A 86 -19.32 -14.90 -12.35
CA TYR A 86 -20.36 -15.92 -12.48
C TYR A 86 -19.74 -17.32 -12.54
N TYR A 87 -20.41 -18.31 -11.93
CA TYR A 87 -20.15 -19.72 -12.19
C TYR A 87 -20.73 -20.16 -13.55
N GLU A 88 -20.38 -21.37 -13.98
CA GLU A 88 -20.85 -21.98 -15.23
C GLU A 88 -22.38 -22.12 -15.29
N ASP A 89 -23.05 -22.21 -14.14
CA ASP A 89 -24.51 -22.26 -13.98
C ASP A 89 -25.19 -20.89 -14.12
N GLY A 90 -24.42 -19.81 -14.35
CA GLY A 90 -24.91 -18.45 -14.46
C GLY A 90 -25.17 -17.75 -13.12
N ARG A 91 -24.85 -18.37 -11.99
CA ARG A 91 -25.01 -17.76 -10.66
C ARG A 91 -23.85 -16.83 -10.36
N GLU A 92 -24.16 -15.63 -9.87
CA GLU A 92 -23.15 -14.68 -9.40
C GLU A 92 -22.52 -15.16 -8.08
N VAL A 93 -21.21 -14.99 -7.94
CA VAL A 93 -20.44 -15.45 -6.77
C VAL A 93 -19.45 -14.42 -6.26
N GLU A 94 -19.07 -14.56 -4.98
CA GLU A 94 -18.13 -13.66 -4.28
C GLU A 94 -16.69 -13.82 -4.80
N GLY A 95 -16.30 -15.05 -5.15
CA GLY A 95 -14.96 -15.37 -5.66
C GLY A 95 -14.93 -16.66 -6.47
N ILE A 96 -13.88 -16.81 -7.29
CA ILE A 96 -13.58 -18.03 -8.04
C ILE A 96 -12.10 -18.38 -7.81
N ASN A 97 -11.87 -19.59 -7.30
CA ASN A 97 -10.54 -20.15 -7.11
C ASN A 97 -10.10 -20.93 -8.34
N LYS A 98 -8.84 -20.75 -8.73
CA LYS A 98 -8.14 -21.57 -9.74
C LYS A 98 -6.86 -22.14 -9.12
N PRO A 99 -6.94 -23.21 -8.30
CA PRO A 99 -5.81 -23.72 -7.51
C PRO A 99 -4.58 -24.08 -8.36
N GLU A 100 -4.79 -24.67 -9.55
CA GLU A 100 -3.73 -25.03 -10.49
C GLU A 100 -2.95 -23.82 -11.03
N GLN A 101 -3.59 -22.65 -11.06
CA GLN A 101 -3.00 -21.40 -11.51
C GLN A 101 -2.51 -20.52 -10.35
N LYS A 102 -2.71 -20.95 -9.10
CA LYS A 102 -2.53 -20.11 -7.91
C LYS A 102 -3.19 -18.74 -8.09
N LEU A 103 -4.45 -18.75 -8.54
CA LEU A 103 -5.20 -17.54 -8.86
C LEU A 103 -6.54 -17.52 -8.11
N ILE A 104 -6.83 -16.39 -7.49
CA ILE A 104 -8.14 -16.04 -6.92
C ILE A 104 -8.71 -14.87 -7.72
N LEU A 105 -9.94 -15.01 -8.21
CA LEU A 105 -10.72 -13.92 -8.80
C LEU A 105 -11.76 -13.46 -7.79
N ILE A 106 -11.86 -12.15 -7.54
CA ILE A 106 -12.81 -11.57 -6.59
C ILE A 106 -13.86 -10.74 -7.33
N ASN A 107 -15.12 -10.87 -6.91
CA ASN A 107 -16.21 -10.04 -7.38
C ASN A 107 -16.24 -8.71 -6.63
N ARG A 108 -15.90 -7.61 -7.31
CA ARG A 108 -15.85 -6.27 -6.72
C ARG A 108 -17.20 -5.82 -6.18
N ARG A 109 -18.31 -6.15 -6.86
CA ARG A 109 -19.65 -5.74 -6.43
C ARG A 109 -19.98 -6.33 -5.06
N MET A 110 -19.85 -7.65 -4.92
CA MET A 110 -20.13 -8.33 -3.65
C MET A 110 -19.10 -7.99 -2.57
N TRP A 111 -17.82 -7.83 -2.93
CA TRP A 111 -16.80 -7.40 -1.98
C TRP A 111 -17.10 -6.03 -1.35
N ARG A 112 -17.67 -5.07 -2.11
CA ARG A 112 -18.11 -3.79 -1.55
C ARG A 112 -19.20 -3.95 -0.49
N GLU A 113 -20.11 -4.89 -0.67
CA GLU A 113 -21.18 -5.18 0.29
C GLU A 113 -20.57 -5.78 1.58
N ASN A 114 -19.50 -6.58 1.46
CA ASN A 114 -18.74 -7.14 2.59
C ASN A 114 -17.82 -6.13 3.31
N ARG A 115 -17.73 -4.88 2.81
CA ARG A 115 -17.01 -3.79 3.52
C ARG A 115 -17.80 -3.24 4.70
N VAL A 116 -19.08 -3.61 4.85
CA VAL A 116 -19.90 -3.18 5.98
C VAL A 116 -19.26 -3.64 7.29
N GLU A 117 -19.34 -2.76 8.25
CA GLU A 117 -18.64 -2.75 9.52
C GLU A 117 -19.05 -3.94 10.42
N THR A 118 -20.29 -4.37 10.26
CA THR A 118 -20.85 -5.53 10.96
C THR A 118 -20.42 -6.88 10.38
N GLU A 119 -19.72 -6.89 9.24
CA GLU A 119 -19.45 -8.09 8.45
C GLU A 119 -17.96 -8.50 8.46
N THR A 120 -17.16 -8.06 9.44
CA THR A 120 -15.73 -8.40 9.51
C THR A 120 -15.49 -9.91 9.56
N LEU A 121 -16.29 -10.64 10.36
CA LEU A 121 -16.21 -12.10 10.43
C LEU A 121 -16.59 -12.75 9.10
N HIS A 122 -17.60 -12.23 8.40
CA HIS A 122 -17.95 -12.71 7.06
C HIS A 122 -16.81 -12.50 6.07
N ARG A 123 -16.17 -11.33 6.09
CA ARG A 123 -15.02 -11.01 5.24
C ARG A 123 -13.82 -11.93 5.50
N TYR A 124 -13.48 -12.17 6.75
CA TYR A 124 -12.43 -13.13 7.11
C TYR A 124 -12.80 -14.56 6.70
N THR A 125 -14.07 -14.95 6.87
CA THR A 125 -14.56 -16.27 6.47
C THR A 125 -14.42 -16.45 4.96
N PHE A 126 -14.87 -15.48 4.17
CA PHE A 126 -14.71 -15.49 2.72
C PHE A 126 -13.24 -15.51 2.30
N VAL A 127 -12.39 -14.65 2.86
CA VAL A 127 -10.96 -14.64 2.50
C VAL A 127 -10.28 -15.96 2.85
N LEU A 128 -10.55 -16.52 4.03
CA LEU A 128 -10.01 -17.81 4.42
C LEU A 128 -10.49 -18.93 3.50
N HIS A 129 -11.77 -18.91 3.13
CA HIS A 129 -12.38 -19.88 2.21
C HIS A 129 -11.62 -19.97 0.89
N GLU A 130 -11.34 -18.84 0.25
CA GLU A 130 -10.62 -18.82 -1.03
C GLU A 130 -9.19 -19.41 -0.88
N TYR A 131 -8.46 -19.02 0.16
CA TYR A 131 -7.11 -19.56 0.37
C TYR A 131 -7.08 -21.04 0.76
N LEU A 132 -8.11 -21.54 1.46
CA LEU A 132 -8.24 -22.97 1.75
C LEU A 132 -8.32 -23.79 0.46
N TRP A 133 -9.08 -23.33 -0.54
CA TRP A 133 -9.12 -23.97 -1.85
C TRP A 133 -7.75 -23.98 -2.55
N ILE A 134 -7.00 -22.87 -2.48
CA ILE A 134 -5.63 -22.82 -3.00
C ILE A 134 -4.69 -23.83 -2.30
N MET A 135 -4.91 -24.06 -1.01
CA MET A 135 -4.19 -25.05 -0.21
C MET A 135 -4.64 -26.50 -0.47
N GLY A 136 -5.65 -26.71 -1.31
CA GLY A 136 -6.25 -28.03 -1.57
C GLY A 136 -7.13 -28.54 -0.44
N ILE A 137 -7.60 -27.65 0.43
CA ILE A 137 -8.54 -27.95 1.51
C ILE A 137 -9.94 -27.62 1.02
N ASP A 138 -10.78 -28.65 0.90
CA ASP A 138 -12.19 -28.47 0.59
C ASP A 138 -12.89 -27.75 1.75
N ASP A 139 -13.33 -26.52 1.48
CA ASP A 139 -14.08 -25.68 2.40
C ASP A 139 -15.51 -25.42 1.89
N THR A 140 -16.09 -26.39 1.16
CA THR A 140 -17.49 -26.32 0.72
C THR A 140 -18.41 -25.96 1.90
N GLN A 141 -19.25 -24.94 1.70
CA GLN A 141 -20.15 -24.38 2.71
C GLN A 141 -19.44 -23.86 3.97
N TYR A 142 -18.20 -23.39 3.85
CA TYR A 142 -17.44 -22.75 4.93
C TYR A 142 -17.19 -23.67 6.16
N LYS A 143 -17.18 -24.99 5.94
CA LYS A 143 -17.09 -26.00 7.01
C LYS A 143 -15.78 -25.95 7.82
N VAL A 144 -14.71 -25.39 7.25
CA VAL A 144 -13.39 -25.20 7.86
C VAL A 144 -13.18 -23.74 8.24
N SER A 145 -13.45 -22.80 7.34
CA SER A 145 -13.19 -21.37 7.57
C SER A 145 -14.06 -20.77 8.68
N ALA A 146 -15.37 -21.00 8.65
CA ALA A 146 -16.31 -20.42 9.62
C ALA A 146 -15.98 -20.78 11.08
N PRO A 147 -15.76 -22.05 11.47
CA PRO A 147 -15.43 -22.37 12.87
C PRO A 147 -14.07 -21.81 13.30
N ILE A 148 -13.10 -21.68 12.38
CA ILE A 148 -11.80 -21.07 12.70
C ILE A 148 -11.98 -19.56 12.94
N VAL A 149 -12.70 -18.87 12.06
CA VAL A 149 -12.93 -17.43 12.17
C VAL A 149 -13.78 -17.07 13.39
N ALA A 150 -14.74 -17.93 13.77
CA ALA A 150 -15.55 -17.76 14.97
C ALA A 150 -14.75 -17.77 16.29
N LEU A 151 -13.53 -18.32 16.29
CA LEU A 151 -12.63 -18.29 17.46
C LEU A 151 -11.91 -16.95 17.60
N LEU A 152 -11.85 -16.14 16.55
CA LEU A 152 -11.09 -14.90 16.57
C LEU A 152 -11.80 -13.90 17.47
N PRO A 153 -11.09 -13.22 18.40
CA PRO A 153 -11.66 -12.20 19.27
C PRO A 153 -11.85 -10.87 18.52
N VAL A 154 -12.49 -10.93 17.36
CA VAL A 154 -12.68 -9.82 16.44
C VAL A 154 -14.05 -9.24 16.74
N LYS A 155 -14.07 -8.03 17.29
CA LYS A 155 -15.31 -7.25 17.36
C LYS A 155 -15.69 -6.84 15.94
N ASN A 156 -16.98 -6.67 15.66
CA ASN A 156 -17.39 -6.03 14.42
C ASN A 156 -16.59 -4.74 14.25
N TYR A 157 -16.05 -4.52 13.04
CA TYR A 157 -15.32 -3.32 12.69
C TYR A 157 -16.14 -2.11 13.16
N ASP A 158 -15.50 -1.26 13.96
CA ASP A 158 -16.07 0.01 14.37
C ASP A 158 -15.18 1.06 13.70
N PRO A 159 -15.64 1.80 12.70
CA PRO A 159 -14.87 2.78 11.93
C PRO A 159 -14.32 3.88 12.82
N SER A 160 -14.87 4.04 14.03
CA SER A 160 -14.49 5.01 15.04
C SER A 160 -13.50 4.49 16.07
N LYS A 161 -13.30 3.16 16.17
CA LYS A 161 -12.39 2.53 17.16
C LYS A 161 -11.31 1.67 16.55
N TRP A 162 -11.54 1.11 15.36
CA TRP A 162 -10.54 0.37 14.62
C TRP A 162 -9.88 1.29 13.62
N TRP A 163 -8.77 1.85 14.07
CA TRP A 163 -7.83 2.55 13.23
C TRP A 163 -7.32 1.58 12.16
N ASN A 164 -7.49 1.93 10.88
CA ASN A 164 -7.12 1.14 9.72
C ASN A 164 -5.78 1.64 9.16
N PRO A 165 -4.64 1.03 9.51
CA PRO A 165 -3.34 1.46 9.03
C PRO A 165 -3.08 0.83 7.67
N LEU A 166 -3.63 1.37 6.58
CA LEU A 166 -3.28 0.88 5.23
C LEU A 166 -3.63 1.83 4.09
N ASN A 167 -3.56 3.14 4.31
CA ASN A 167 -3.40 4.08 3.21
C ASN A 167 -2.20 4.98 3.49
N PRO A 168 -1.02 4.61 2.99
CA PRO A 168 0.18 5.35 3.30
C PRO A 168 0.17 6.68 2.54
N VAL A 169 0.27 7.82 3.22
CA VAL A 169 0.46 9.09 2.52
C VAL A 169 1.78 9.03 1.76
N ASN A 170 1.70 9.13 0.43
CA ASN A 170 2.87 9.22 -0.43
C ASN A 170 2.98 10.58 -1.12
N TYR A 171 2.06 11.52 -0.85
CA TYR A 171 2.10 12.84 -1.46
C TYR A 171 1.45 13.90 -0.57
N LEU A 172 2.12 15.04 -0.43
CA LEU A 172 1.57 16.26 0.17
C LEU A 172 1.39 17.31 -0.92
N MET A 173 0.15 17.76 -1.12
CA MET A 173 -0.11 18.96 -1.90
C MET A 173 0.13 20.17 -0.99
N LEU A 174 0.91 21.13 -1.48
CA LEU A 174 1.25 22.35 -0.77
C LEU A 174 0.82 23.53 -1.64
N ASN A 175 -0.04 24.40 -1.11
CA ASN A 175 -0.47 25.62 -1.79
C ASN A 175 -0.16 26.83 -0.90
N LEU A 176 0.24 27.95 -1.48
CA LEU A 176 0.30 29.20 -0.72
C LEU A 176 -1.13 29.71 -0.49
N VAL A 177 -1.44 30.13 0.74
CA VAL A 177 -2.74 30.74 1.06
C VAL A 177 -2.90 32.08 0.35
N TYR A 178 -1.78 32.79 0.16
CA TYR A 178 -1.70 34.03 -0.61
C TYR A 178 -0.55 33.92 -1.60
N ASN A 179 -0.81 34.22 -2.88
CA ASN A 179 0.22 34.20 -3.93
C ASN A 179 0.34 35.57 -4.60
N SER A 180 1.32 36.38 -4.20
CA SER A 180 1.68 37.53 -5.03
C SER A 180 2.39 37.06 -6.31
N GLY A 181 1.87 37.51 -7.46
CA GLY A 181 2.51 37.34 -8.76
C GLY A 181 2.74 35.88 -9.18
N ALA A 182 3.99 35.55 -9.51
CA ALA A 182 4.42 34.26 -10.06
C ALA A 182 4.93 33.29 -8.98
N CYS A 183 4.71 33.57 -7.70
CA CYS A 183 5.17 32.73 -6.60
C CYS A 183 4.39 31.41 -6.56
N THR A 184 5.13 30.29 -6.61
CA THR A 184 4.55 28.93 -6.60
C THR A 184 5.23 28.05 -5.56
N LEU A 185 4.47 27.12 -4.99
CA LEU A 185 4.99 26.09 -4.08
C LEU A 185 4.57 24.72 -4.63
N ALA A 186 5.53 23.84 -4.88
CA ALA A 186 5.24 22.52 -5.41
C ALA A 186 4.86 21.55 -4.28
N GLY A 187 3.93 20.61 -4.54
CA GLY A 187 3.76 19.48 -3.63
C GLY A 187 4.97 18.52 -3.67
N THR A 188 5.01 17.56 -2.75
CA THR A 188 6.12 16.61 -2.64
C THR A 188 5.64 15.18 -2.39
N SER A 189 6.43 14.20 -2.81
CA SER A 189 6.16 12.77 -2.62
C SER A 189 7.05 12.14 -1.55
N PHE A 190 6.57 11.03 -1.00
CA PHE A 190 7.25 10.22 0.00
C PHE A 190 7.32 8.77 -0.42
N ASN A 191 8.42 8.10 -0.10
CA ASN A 191 8.55 6.67 -0.28
C ASN A 191 7.87 5.93 0.88
N LEU A 192 6.93 5.06 0.55
CA LEU A 192 6.17 4.30 1.51
C LEU A 192 6.99 3.25 2.25
N ALA A 193 8.05 2.74 1.63
CA ALA A 193 8.96 1.76 2.20
C ALA A 193 9.97 2.36 3.19
N LYS A 194 10.19 3.69 3.16
CA LYS A 194 11.10 4.34 4.11
C LYS A 194 10.40 4.63 5.42
N THR A 195 10.96 4.12 6.52
CA THR A 195 10.47 4.40 7.87
C THR A 195 10.59 5.89 8.18
N GLU A 196 11.71 6.51 7.87
CA GLU A 196 11.97 7.93 8.07
C GLU A 196 12.37 8.61 6.77
N GLU A 197 11.82 9.79 6.52
CA GLU A 197 12.15 10.59 5.35
C GLU A 197 11.95 12.07 5.65
N MET A 198 12.91 12.91 5.28
CA MET A 198 12.82 14.36 5.41
C MET A 198 12.87 14.99 4.02
N VAL A 199 11.91 15.84 3.72
CA VAL A 199 11.85 16.58 2.46
C VAL A 199 11.73 18.07 2.74
N MET A 200 12.42 18.87 1.94
CA MET A 200 12.40 20.32 1.99
C MET A 200 11.86 20.84 0.67
N VAL A 201 10.88 21.73 0.74
CA VAL A 201 10.27 22.37 -0.43
C VAL A 201 10.30 23.87 -0.21
N GLU A 202 10.72 24.62 -1.22
CA GLU A 202 10.78 26.08 -1.18
C GLU A 202 9.95 26.67 -2.32
N THR A 203 9.40 27.86 -2.08
CA THR A 203 8.71 28.62 -3.11
C THR A 203 9.65 28.97 -4.27
N LYS A 204 9.11 28.99 -5.48
CA LYS A 204 9.82 29.39 -6.71
C LYS A 204 9.15 30.62 -7.34
N GLY A 205 9.97 31.50 -7.90
CA GLY A 205 9.52 32.75 -8.55
C GLY A 205 9.92 34.00 -7.76
N ASP A 206 9.36 35.13 -8.15
CA ASP A 206 9.49 36.39 -7.41
C ASP A 206 8.41 36.43 -6.32
N CYS A 207 8.80 36.08 -5.10
CA CYS A 207 7.88 35.84 -3.99
C CYS A 207 7.87 36.96 -2.94
N GLY A 208 8.91 37.82 -2.88
CA GLY A 208 9.04 38.82 -1.81
C GLY A 208 8.75 38.25 -0.42
N ASP A 209 7.81 38.89 0.29
CA ASP A 209 7.38 38.51 1.64
C ASP A 209 6.55 37.20 1.69
N ASP A 210 6.10 36.70 0.54
CA ASP A 210 5.38 35.42 0.42
C ASP A 210 6.32 34.21 0.28
N TYR A 211 7.64 34.41 0.32
CA TYR A 211 8.58 33.29 0.30
C TYR A 211 8.29 32.34 1.46
N ARG A 212 8.15 31.05 1.15
CA ARG A 212 7.97 29.99 2.15
C ARG A 212 8.94 28.85 1.91
N LYS A 213 9.54 28.38 2.99
CA LYS A 213 10.32 27.14 3.05
C LYS A 213 9.62 26.17 3.98
N VAL A 214 9.26 25.01 3.44
CA VAL A 214 8.50 23.97 4.14
C VAL A 214 9.41 22.76 4.35
N ILE A 215 9.65 22.39 5.61
CA ILE A 215 10.41 21.21 6.01
C ILE A 215 9.42 20.18 6.53
N ILE A 216 9.41 18.99 5.94
CA ILE A 216 8.49 17.91 6.29
C ILE A 216 9.31 16.69 6.68
N ALA A 217 9.16 16.22 7.91
CA ALA A 217 9.69 14.96 8.39
C ALA A 217 8.56 13.93 8.52
N LYS A 218 8.65 12.85 7.74
CA LYS A 218 7.81 11.66 7.83
C LYS A 218 8.50 10.65 8.75
N SER A 219 7.75 10.08 9.68
CA SER A 219 8.13 8.91 10.46
C SER A 219 7.04 7.84 10.38
N SER A 220 7.45 6.57 10.31
CA SER A 220 6.54 5.44 10.25
C SER A 220 6.59 4.70 11.58
N LEU A 221 5.44 4.62 12.25
CA LEU A 221 5.32 4.10 13.61
C LEU A 221 4.44 2.86 13.59
N THR A 222 4.87 1.79 14.25
CA THR A 222 4.01 0.63 14.47
C THR A 222 3.19 0.85 15.73
N ALA A 223 1.87 0.67 15.66
CA ALA A 223 0.99 0.77 16.81
C ALA A 223 1.47 -0.19 17.92
N PRO A 224 1.64 0.29 19.17
CA PRO A 224 2.11 -0.54 20.26
C PRO A 224 1.05 -1.62 20.58
N PRO A 225 1.46 -2.84 20.96
CA PRO A 225 0.51 -3.93 21.24
C PRO A 225 -0.58 -3.59 22.26
N SER A 226 -0.31 -2.63 23.16
CA SER A 226 -1.22 -2.17 24.21
C SER A 226 -2.37 -1.29 23.71
N SER A 227 -2.30 -0.73 22.49
CA SER A 227 -3.36 0.15 21.98
C SER A 227 -4.59 -0.62 21.49
N GLY A 228 -4.52 -1.96 21.42
CA GLY A 228 -5.56 -2.77 20.80
C GLY A 228 -5.65 -2.59 19.28
N SER A 229 -4.78 -1.76 18.68
CA SER A 229 -4.66 -1.54 17.24
C SER A 229 -3.36 -2.15 16.73
N ARG A 230 -3.37 -2.73 15.52
CA ARG A 230 -2.19 -3.31 14.86
C ARG A 230 -1.96 -2.64 13.52
N GLY A 231 -0.71 -2.25 13.25
CA GLY A 231 -0.21 -1.82 11.94
C GLY A 231 0.62 -0.53 11.98
N THR A 232 0.99 0.00 10.83
CA THR A 232 1.95 1.11 10.68
C THR A 232 1.25 2.42 10.30
N PHE A 233 1.49 3.51 11.04
CA PHE A 233 1.07 4.88 10.67
C PHE A 233 2.23 5.68 10.14
N HIS A 234 1.92 6.71 9.37
CA HIS A 234 2.82 7.83 9.16
C HIS A 234 2.45 9.00 10.06
N ARG A 235 3.44 9.51 10.79
CA ARG A 235 3.40 10.80 11.48
C ARG A 235 4.22 11.80 10.69
N PHE A 236 3.66 12.97 10.46
CA PHE A 236 4.31 14.07 9.75
C PHE A 236 4.56 15.24 10.71
N GLN A 237 5.79 15.71 10.75
CA GLN A 237 6.18 16.95 11.42
C GLN A 237 6.53 17.97 10.34
N ILE A 238 5.81 19.09 10.33
CA ILE A 238 5.91 20.11 9.29
C ILE A 238 6.28 21.43 9.96
N ALA A 239 7.32 22.09 9.44
CA ALA A 239 7.73 23.43 9.83
C ALA A 239 7.76 24.34 8.60
N VAL A 240 7.25 25.55 8.75
CA VAL A 240 7.24 26.57 7.69
C VAL A 240 8.06 27.76 8.16
N THR A 241 9.03 28.19 7.36
CA THR A 241 9.87 29.36 7.62
C THR A 241 9.80 30.38 6.49
N ASP A 242 10.12 31.64 6.80
CA ASP A 242 10.35 32.69 5.81
C ASP A 242 11.79 32.63 5.24
N GLN A 243 12.16 33.63 4.44
CA GLN A 243 13.48 33.75 3.81
C GLN A 243 14.60 34.03 4.83
N ALA A 244 14.28 34.71 5.93
CA ALA A 244 15.20 34.99 7.03
C ALA A 244 15.37 33.79 7.98
N GLY A 245 14.60 32.72 7.77
CA GLY A 245 14.61 31.52 8.60
C GLY A 245 13.74 31.64 9.86
N ASN A 246 12.91 32.68 9.97
CA ASN A 246 11.97 32.80 11.08
C ASN A 246 10.88 31.73 10.94
N ASN A 247 10.52 31.10 12.06
CA ASN A 247 9.44 30.10 12.08
C ASN A 247 8.08 30.80 11.99
N LEU A 248 7.33 30.51 10.92
CA LEU A 248 5.99 31.02 10.67
C LEU A 248 4.90 30.07 11.17
N GLY A 249 5.24 28.81 11.46
CA GLY A 249 4.32 27.82 11.98
C GLY A 249 4.89 26.42 11.97
N GLN A 250 4.35 25.58 12.86
CA GLN A 250 4.69 24.16 12.93
C GLN A 250 3.45 23.32 13.25
N LEU A 251 3.47 22.08 12.79
CA LEU A 251 2.33 21.16 12.77
C LEU A 251 2.86 19.74 12.94
N THR A 252 2.33 18.98 13.89
CA THR A 252 2.48 17.51 13.91
C THR A 252 1.13 16.91 13.57
N TYR A 253 1.10 16.03 12.58
CA TYR A 253 -0.12 15.45 12.07
C TYR A 253 -0.01 13.94 11.84
N GLU A 254 -1.06 13.24 12.25
CA GLU A 254 -1.26 11.82 12.05
C GLU A 254 -2.60 11.65 11.33
N PRO A 255 -2.61 11.36 10.01
CA PRO A 255 -3.86 11.21 9.28
C PRO A 255 -4.69 10.02 9.80
N GLU A 256 -5.96 10.25 10.13
CA GLU A 256 -6.94 9.22 10.51
C GLU A 256 -7.77 8.77 9.29
N TRP A 257 -7.88 7.46 9.03
CA TRP A 257 -8.30 6.91 7.72
C TRP A 257 -9.75 6.44 7.60
N GLY A 258 -10.67 6.92 8.42
CA GLY A 258 -12.07 6.43 8.42
C GLY A 258 -12.85 6.66 7.11
N ARG A 259 -12.45 7.61 6.24
CA ARG A 259 -13.27 8.06 5.09
C ARG A 259 -12.64 7.90 3.71
N CYS A 260 -11.40 7.41 3.61
CA CYS A 260 -10.62 7.46 2.36
C CYS A 260 -10.47 6.12 1.61
N LEU A 261 -11.30 5.12 1.91
CA LEU A 261 -11.23 3.78 1.29
C LEU A 261 -12.11 3.64 0.01
N GLY A 262 -12.51 4.78 -0.58
CA GLY A 262 -13.28 4.83 -1.82
C GLY A 262 -12.39 4.74 -3.06
N PRO A 263 -12.50 3.70 -3.91
CA PRO A 263 -11.57 3.40 -5.00
C PRO A 263 -11.71 4.26 -6.27
N GLN A 264 -12.48 5.36 -6.24
CA GLN A 264 -12.97 5.99 -7.47
C GLN A 264 -12.17 7.17 -8.04
N THR A 265 -11.14 7.70 -7.35
CA THR A 265 -10.53 8.98 -7.79
C THR A 265 -9.02 8.99 -8.04
N GLY A 266 -8.29 7.89 -7.83
CA GLY A 266 -6.82 7.86 -8.07
C GLY A 266 -6.03 8.86 -7.22
N ALA A 267 -6.66 9.52 -6.26
CA ALA A 267 -6.05 10.33 -5.22
C ALA A 267 -7.14 10.56 -4.15
N CYS A 268 -6.89 10.24 -2.87
CA CYS A 268 -7.82 10.57 -1.77
C CYS A 268 -7.25 11.66 -0.86
N ALA A 269 -7.98 12.78 -0.72
CA ALA A 269 -7.67 13.82 0.26
C ALA A 269 -8.14 13.35 1.64
N SER A 270 -7.19 13.12 2.55
CA SER A 270 -7.43 12.37 3.80
C SER A 270 -7.64 13.21 5.05
N SER A 271 -7.16 14.45 5.04
CA SER A 271 -7.03 15.28 6.25
C SER A 271 -7.91 16.53 6.28
N GLY A 272 -8.69 16.78 5.22
CA GLY A 272 -9.13 18.13 4.92
C GLY A 272 -7.95 19.07 4.61
N LYS A 273 -8.24 20.37 4.50
CA LYS A 273 -7.25 21.43 4.28
C LYS A 273 -6.68 21.88 5.62
N LEU A 274 -5.38 21.68 5.83
CA LEU A 274 -4.67 22.16 7.02
C LEU A 274 -3.91 23.44 6.66
N LEU A 275 -3.88 24.44 7.55
CA LEU A 275 -3.20 25.71 7.32
C LEU A 275 -2.07 25.89 8.34
N VAL A 276 -0.84 26.15 7.87
CA VAL A 276 0.32 26.41 8.73
C VAL A 276 1.26 27.41 8.06
N GLY A 277 1.64 28.48 8.75
CA GLY A 277 2.61 29.47 8.24
C GLY A 277 2.27 30.10 6.88
N GLY A 278 0.99 30.23 6.54
CA GLY A 278 0.53 30.71 5.23
C GLY A 278 0.57 29.68 4.10
N VAL A 279 0.72 28.39 4.44
CA VAL A 279 0.66 27.26 3.50
C VAL A 279 -0.56 26.39 3.80
N GLU A 280 -1.35 26.10 2.77
CA GLU A 280 -2.38 25.06 2.77
C GLU A 280 -1.75 23.71 2.44
N ILE A 281 -2.04 22.70 3.26
CA ILE A 281 -1.49 21.35 3.18
C ILE A 281 -2.63 20.35 3.06
N ILE A 282 -2.56 19.50 2.05
CA ILE A 282 -3.53 18.42 1.82
C ILE A 282 -2.76 17.11 1.63
N PHE A 283 -3.13 16.10 2.41
CA PHE A 283 -2.47 14.80 2.43
C PHE A 283 -3.16 13.84 1.46
N TRP A 284 -2.36 13.25 0.56
CA TRP A 284 -2.81 12.34 -0.48
C TRP A 284 -2.10 10.99 -0.42
N LEU A 285 -2.85 9.96 -0.80
CA LEU A 285 -2.30 8.75 -1.40
C LEU A 285 -2.57 8.81 -2.90
N ARG A 286 -1.52 8.86 -3.71
CA ARG A 286 -1.53 8.74 -5.18
C ARG A 286 -1.09 7.32 -5.57
N PRO A 287 -1.61 6.71 -6.64
CA PRO A 287 -1.14 5.44 -7.17
C PRO A 287 0.29 5.53 -7.71
#